data_AF-A0A249MW01-F1
#
_entry.id   AF-A0A249MW01-F1
#
_cell.length_a   1.000
_cell.length_b   1.000
_cell.length_c   1.000
_cell.angle_alpha   90.00
_cell.angle_beta   90.00
_cell.angle_gamma   90.00
#
_symmetry.space_group_name_H-M   'P 1'
#
loop_
_entity.id
_entity.type
_entity.pdbx_description
1 polymer ?
#
loop_
_entity_poly.entity_id
_entity_poly.type
_entity_poly.pdbx_seq_one_letter_code
_entity_poly.pdbx_strand_id
1 'polypeptide(L)'
;MTQHLKLRIHVTEPWDFERNVGSAELTGWTIDHADPDNDEWEVHLDQGFDHHERHIGTLLIGPRYVGEHLSRMFDAVTGFPVRLAHRQDGGWHYAFTAMISQRPDKADGDAEQENGTSI
;
A
#
# COMPACT_ATOMS: atom_id res chain seq x y z
N MET A 1 -10.29 0.65 -18.41
CA MET A 1 -9.46 -0.58 -18.47
C MET A 1 -9.15 -0.96 -17.04
N THR A 2 -9.38 -2.21 -16.66
CA THR A 2 -9.08 -2.72 -15.32
C THR A 2 -7.68 -3.32 -15.31
N GLN A 3 -6.82 -2.93 -14.37
CA GLN A 3 -5.43 -3.40 -14.28
C GLN A 3 -5.12 -3.95 -12.88
N HIS A 4 -4.49 -5.12 -12.80
CA HIS A 4 -3.92 -5.59 -11.54
C HIS A 4 -2.63 -4.84 -11.24
N LEU A 5 -2.58 -4.17 -10.09
CA LEU A 5 -1.44 -3.39 -9.64
C LEU A 5 -0.83 -4.00 -8.40
N LYS A 6 0.49 -4.22 -8.41
CA LYS A 6 1.26 -4.59 -7.22
C LYS A 6 1.68 -3.32 -6.48
N LEU A 7 1.40 -3.29 -5.19
CA LEU A 7 1.61 -2.14 -4.33
C LEU A 7 2.66 -2.42 -3.27
N ARG A 8 3.42 -1.38 -2.93
CA ARG A 8 4.15 -1.27 -1.68
C ARG A 8 3.59 -0.09 -0.90
N ILE A 9 3.21 -0.34 0.35
CA ILE A 9 2.61 0.62 1.27
C ILE A 9 3.60 0.81 2.41
N HIS A 10 4.11 2.03 2.58
CA HIS A 10 4.97 2.40 3.68
C HIS A 10 4.14 3.12 4.74
N VAL A 11 3.86 2.45 5.85
CA VAL A 11 3.07 3.00 6.96
C VAL A 11 3.91 4.05 7.68
N THR A 12 3.41 5.29 7.68
CA THR A 12 4.09 6.44 8.31
C THR A 12 3.58 6.72 9.71
N GLU A 13 2.30 6.43 9.98
CA GLU A 13 1.69 6.57 11.30
C GLU A 13 0.75 5.40 11.61
N PRO A 14 0.73 4.89 12.85
CA PRO A 14 1.47 5.39 14.01
C PRO A 14 2.96 5.04 13.95
N TRP A 15 3.80 5.88 14.57
CA TRP A 15 5.25 5.69 14.65
C TRP A 15 5.69 4.33 15.23
N ASP A 16 4.84 3.66 16.03
CA ASP A 16 5.14 2.37 16.65
C ASP A 16 4.69 1.15 15.82
N PHE A 17 4.12 1.38 14.63
CA PHE A 17 3.64 0.31 13.76
C PHE A 17 4.71 -0.75 13.47
N GLU A 18 5.91 -0.32 13.06
CA GLU A 18 7.02 -1.23 12.74
C GLU A 18 7.40 -2.11 13.93
N ARG A 19 7.38 -1.55 15.15
CA ARG A 19 7.68 -2.31 16.36
C ARG A 19 6.64 -3.41 16.61
N ASN A 20 5.37 -3.15 16.29
CA ASN A 20 4.27 -4.07 16.54
C ASN A 20 4.14 -5.14 15.45
N VAL A 21 4.43 -4.77 14.20
CA VAL A 21 4.21 -5.62 13.01
C VAL A 21 5.50 -6.26 12.49
N GLY A 22 6.66 -5.75 12.89
CA GLY A 22 7.98 -6.20 12.44
C GLY A 22 8.46 -5.57 11.13
N SER A 23 7.65 -4.69 10.52
CA SER A 23 7.99 -3.94 9.31
C SER A 23 7.09 -2.70 9.19
N ALA A 24 7.64 -1.58 8.72
CA ALA A 24 6.86 -0.42 8.27
C ALA A 24 6.32 -0.59 6.84
N GLU A 25 6.80 -1.58 6.10
CA GLU A 25 6.39 -1.87 4.73
C GLU A 25 5.41 -3.03 4.68
N LEU A 26 4.28 -2.79 4.01
CA LEU A 26 3.30 -3.79 3.60
C LEU A 26 3.32 -3.93 2.08
N THR A 27 3.08 -5.14 1.59
CA THR A 27 2.92 -5.38 0.15
C THR A 27 1.58 -6.04 -0.14
N GLY A 28 1.08 -5.79 -1.33
CA GLY A 28 -0.20 -6.34 -1.75
C GLY A 28 -0.52 -6.01 -3.19
N TRP A 29 -1.80 -6.13 -3.53
CA TRP A 29 -2.29 -5.80 -4.86
C TRP A 29 -3.72 -5.23 -4.81
N THR A 30 -4.07 -4.51 -5.87
CA THR A 30 -5.43 -3.99 -6.10
C THR A 30 -5.82 -4.14 -7.57
N ILE A 31 -7.09 -3.90 -7.84
CA ILE A 31 -7.63 -3.75 -9.19
C ILE A 31 -7.85 -2.25 -9.40
N ASP A 32 -7.10 -1.67 -10.34
CA ASP A 32 -7.32 -0.28 -10.77
C ASP A 32 -8.49 -0.22 -11.73
N HIS A 33 -9.57 0.43 -11.33
CA HIS A 33 -10.67 0.83 -12.21
C HIS A 33 -10.58 2.33 -12.44
N ALA A 34 -10.46 2.74 -13.71
CA ALA A 34 -10.51 4.14 -14.11
C ALA A 34 -11.96 4.66 -14.04
N ASP A 35 -12.42 4.92 -12.83
CA ASP A 35 -13.73 5.48 -12.49
C ASP A 35 -13.51 6.86 -11.84
N PRO A 36 -13.98 7.96 -12.47
CA PRO A 36 -13.78 9.31 -11.94
C PRO A 36 -14.52 9.56 -10.62
N ASP A 37 -15.50 8.74 -10.25
CA ASP A 37 -16.25 8.86 -9.00
C ASP A 37 -15.67 7.98 -7.89
N ASN A 38 -14.62 7.19 -8.17
CA ASN A 38 -14.02 6.28 -7.21
C ASN A 38 -12.78 6.86 -6.55
N ASP A 39 -12.91 7.26 -5.28
CA ASP A 39 -11.80 7.78 -4.48
C ASP A 39 -11.16 6.73 -3.56
N GLU A 40 -11.63 5.47 -3.56
CA GLU A 40 -11.14 4.44 -2.64
C GLU A 40 -10.83 3.10 -3.34
N TRP A 41 -9.78 2.40 -2.90
CA TRP A 41 -9.37 1.09 -3.43
C TRP A 41 -9.25 0.05 -2.33
N GLU A 42 -9.84 -1.12 -2.55
CA GLU A 42 -9.52 -2.29 -1.74
C GLU A 42 -8.17 -2.86 -2.16
N VAL A 43 -7.29 -3.04 -1.18
CA VAL A 43 -5.97 -3.65 -1.34
C VAL A 43 -5.91 -4.94 -0.55
N HIS A 44 -5.58 -6.01 -1.24
CA HIS A 44 -5.34 -7.33 -0.65
C HIS A 44 -3.85 -7.45 -0.31
N LEU A 45 -3.54 -7.69 0.96
CA LEU A 45 -2.17 -7.81 1.45
C LEU A 45 -1.61 -9.20 1.15
N ASP A 46 -0.32 -9.28 0.82
CA ASP A 46 0.34 -10.55 0.51
C ASP A 46 0.43 -11.46 1.75
N GLN A 47 0.71 -10.86 2.92
CA GLN A 47 0.87 -11.58 4.20
C GLN A 47 -0.07 -11.08 5.31
N GLY A 48 -0.67 -9.89 5.14
CA GLY A 48 -1.41 -9.23 6.21
C GLY A 48 -0.54 -8.85 7.42
N PHE A 49 -1.17 -8.41 8.49
CA PHE A 49 -0.53 -8.15 9.79
C PHE A 49 -1.57 -8.17 10.91
N ASP A 50 -1.11 -8.33 12.15
CA ASP A 50 -1.98 -8.28 13.32
C ASP A 50 -2.06 -6.88 13.92
N HIS A 51 -3.28 -6.44 14.22
CA HIS A 51 -3.57 -5.16 14.86
C HIS A 51 -4.76 -5.31 15.80
N HIS A 52 -4.59 -4.91 17.07
CA HIS A 52 -5.61 -5.05 18.12
C HIS A 52 -6.29 -6.44 18.13
N GLU A 53 -5.48 -7.50 18.21
CA GLU A 53 -5.93 -8.91 18.27
C GLU A 53 -6.67 -9.41 17.01
N ARG A 54 -6.55 -8.69 15.90
CA ARG A 54 -7.18 -9.05 14.62
C ARG A 54 -6.14 -9.12 13.52
N HIS A 55 -6.27 -10.15 12.69
CA HIS A 55 -5.49 -10.26 11.47
C HIS A 55 -6.12 -9.43 10.35
N ILE A 56 -5.38 -8.45 9.83
CA ILE A 56 -5.78 -7.58 8.72
C ILE A 56 -5.11 -8.09 7.45
N GLY A 57 -5.92 -8.69 6.55
CA GLY A 57 -5.48 -9.11 5.22
C GLY A 57 -5.98 -8.22 4.07
N THR A 58 -6.83 -7.24 4.35
CA THR A 58 -7.37 -6.32 3.34
C THR A 58 -7.54 -4.93 3.95
N LEU A 59 -7.15 -3.92 3.18
CA LEU A 59 -7.22 -2.51 3.54
C LEU A 59 -8.03 -1.75 2.49
N LEU A 60 -8.77 -0.74 2.91
CA LEU A 60 -9.31 0.28 2.04
C LEU A 60 -8.36 1.48 2.06
N ILE A 61 -7.96 1.94 0.88
CA ILE A 61 -7.05 3.05 0.67
C ILE A 61 -7.81 4.20 0.05
N GLY A 62 -7.63 5.41 0.55
CA GLY A 62 -8.19 6.61 -0.05
C GLY A 62 -7.35 7.86 0.19
N PRO A 63 -7.69 8.99 -0.45
CA PRO A 63 -7.01 10.26 -0.24
C PRO A 63 -7.08 10.67 1.23
N ARG A 64 -6.02 11.31 1.70
CA ARG A 64 -5.95 11.78 3.09
C ARG A 64 -6.67 13.11 3.26
N TYR A 65 -6.62 14.00 2.27
CA TYR A 65 -7.16 15.36 2.42
C TYR A 65 -8.51 15.54 1.71
N VAL A 66 -9.36 16.39 2.29
CA VAL A 66 -10.68 16.70 1.74
C VAL A 66 -10.55 17.45 0.42
N GLY A 67 -11.28 17.00 -0.60
CA GLY A 67 -11.30 17.61 -1.94
C GLY A 67 -10.21 17.08 -2.88
N GLU A 68 -9.37 16.15 -2.42
CA GLU A 68 -8.51 15.36 -3.31
C GLU A 68 -9.32 14.25 -3.96
N HIS A 69 -9.16 14.12 -5.28
CA HIS A 69 -9.76 13.05 -6.07
C HIS A 69 -8.67 12.24 -6.77
N LEU A 70 -8.81 10.92 -6.74
CA LEU A 70 -7.89 10.01 -7.38
C LEU A 70 -8.62 9.40 -8.58
N SER A 71 -8.35 9.83 -9.82
CA SER A 71 -9.01 9.22 -10.99
C SER A 71 -8.46 7.83 -11.34
N ARG A 72 -7.25 7.51 -10.84
CA ARG A 72 -6.58 6.20 -10.90
C ARG A 72 -5.64 6.02 -9.72
N MET A 73 -5.33 4.76 -9.40
CA MET A 73 -4.45 4.41 -8.29
C MET A 73 -3.05 5.02 -8.38
N PHE A 74 -2.49 5.29 -9.57
CA PHE A 74 -1.13 5.87 -9.70
C PHE A 74 -1.06 7.22 -10.41
N ASP A 75 -2.20 7.76 -10.87
CA ASP A 75 -2.21 9.14 -11.40
C ASP A 75 -1.97 10.18 -10.29
N ALA A 76 -2.05 9.77 -9.01
CA ALA A 76 -1.95 10.67 -7.87
C ALA A 76 -1.34 10.06 -6.59
N VAL A 77 -0.54 8.99 -6.68
CA VAL A 77 -0.12 8.22 -5.49
C VAL A 77 1.38 7.94 -5.39
N THR A 78 2.21 8.31 -6.37
CA THR A 78 3.66 8.38 -6.13
C THR A 78 3.98 9.63 -5.29
N GLY A 79 4.07 9.44 -3.97
CA GLY A 79 4.52 10.49 -3.05
C GLY A 79 3.43 11.28 -2.33
N PHE A 80 2.18 10.78 -2.29
CA PHE A 80 1.09 11.39 -1.49
C PHE A 80 0.74 10.53 -0.27
N PRO A 81 0.42 11.15 0.88
CA PRO A 81 -0.06 10.44 2.05
C PRO A 81 -1.50 9.98 1.84
N VAL A 82 -1.78 8.71 2.12
CA VAL A 82 -3.11 8.10 2.07
C VAL A 82 -3.64 7.77 3.46
N ARG A 83 -4.96 7.60 3.57
CA ARG A 83 -5.57 6.93 4.72
C ARG A 83 -5.71 5.44 4.43
N LEU A 84 -5.45 4.61 5.44
CA LEU A 84 -5.76 3.18 5.41
C LEU A 84 -6.92 2.91 6.37
N ALA A 85 -7.87 2.09 5.96
CA ALA A 85 -8.96 1.61 6.79
C ALA A 85 -9.05 0.08 6.74
N HIS A 86 -9.45 -0.54 7.85
CA HIS A 86 -9.71 -1.98 7.91
C HIS A 86 -11.20 -2.24 8.09
N ARG A 87 -11.64 -3.46 7.76
CA ARG A 87 -13.03 -3.84 7.91
C ARG A 87 -13.32 -4.24 9.37
N GLN A 88 -14.40 -3.72 9.94
CA GLN A 88 -14.89 -4.07 11.27
C GLN A 88 -16.40 -3.91 11.31
N ASP A 89 -17.11 -4.90 11.88
CA ASP A 89 -18.57 -4.87 12.10
C ASP A 89 -19.40 -4.49 10.85
N GLY A 90 -18.90 -4.89 9.66
CA GLY A 90 -19.53 -4.61 8.36
C GLY A 90 -19.15 -3.26 7.74
N GLY A 91 -18.46 -2.37 8.46
CA GLY A 91 -17.99 -1.07 7.98
C GLY A 91 -16.48 -0.97 7.82
N TRP A 92 -16.02 0.15 7.25
CA TRP A 92 -14.62 0.51 7.13
C TRP A 92 -14.23 1.51 8.21
N HIS A 93 -13.20 1.18 8.98
CA HIS A 93 -12.72 1.97 10.12
C HIS A 93 -11.30 2.45 9.86
N TYR A 94 -11.06 3.74 10.10
CA TYR A 94 -9.72 4.32 9.97
C TYR A 94 -8.71 3.54 10.82
N ALA A 95 -7.54 3.30 10.24
CA ALA A 95 -6.46 2.57 10.88
C ALA A 95 -5.17 3.40 10.90
N PHE A 96 -4.66 3.81 9.72
CA PHE A 96 -3.29 4.31 9.58
C PHE A 96 -3.16 5.42 8.53
N THR A 97 -1.98 6.02 8.51
CA THR A 97 -1.51 6.80 7.36
C THR A 97 -0.34 6.10 6.71
N ALA A 98 -0.29 6.11 5.38
CA ALA A 98 0.83 5.57 4.64
C ALA A 98 1.22 6.41 3.43
N MET A 99 2.39 6.12 2.87
CA MET A 99 2.78 6.48 1.52
C MET A 99 2.69 5.23 0.65
N ILE A 100 2.28 5.36 -0.61
CA ILE A 100 2.19 4.22 -1.53
C ILE A 100 3.16 4.40 -2.68
N SER A 101 3.65 3.29 -3.19
CA SER A 101 4.46 3.24 -4.41
C SER A 101 4.11 1.99 -5.21
N GLN A 102 4.33 2.04 -6.52
CA GLN A 102 4.26 0.84 -7.33
C GLN A 102 5.39 -0.09 -6.93
N ARG A 103 5.05 -1.35 -6.66
CA ARG A 103 6.07 -2.38 -6.46
C ARG A 103 6.57 -2.79 -7.85
N PRO A 104 7.85 -2.59 -8.19
CA PRO A 104 8.38 -3.11 -9.44
C PRO A 104 8.25 -4.63 -9.40
N ASP A 105 7.83 -5.24 -10.52
CA ASP A 105 8.11 -6.65 -10.72
C ASP A 105 9.63 -6.78 -10.68
N LYS A 106 10.16 -7.60 -9.76
CA LYS A 106 11.58 -7.93 -9.76
C LYS A 106 11.82 -8.65 -11.10
N ALA A 107 12.20 -7.90 -12.13
CA ALA A 107 12.79 -8.47 -13.31
C ALA A 107 14.02 -9.23 -12.83
N ASP A 108 14.18 -10.48 -13.27
CA ASP A 108 15.41 -11.25 -13.13
C ASP A 108 16.62 -10.34 -13.34
N GLY A 109 17.36 -10.08 -12.26
CA GLY A 109 18.33 -8.99 -12.27
C GLY A 109 19.10 -8.81 -10.97
N ASP A 110 19.28 -9.89 -10.20
CA ASP A 110 20.48 -10.01 -9.37
C ASP A 110 21.65 -10.25 -10.33
N ALA A 111 22.07 -9.20 -11.03
CA ALA A 111 23.43 -9.10 -11.53
C ALA A 111 24.24 -8.44 -10.41
N GLU A 112 24.80 -9.29 -9.56
CA GLU A 112 25.97 -8.96 -8.76
C GLU A 112 26.99 -8.26 -9.69
N GLN A 113 27.05 -6.93 -9.64
CA GLN A 113 28.32 -6.25 -9.89
C GLN A 113 29.15 -6.44 -8.62
N GLU A 114 29.67 -7.65 -8.45
CA GLU A 114 30.98 -7.83 -7.84
C GLU A 114 31.98 -7.04 -8.69
N ASN A 115 32.14 -5.75 -8.40
CA ASN A 115 33.39 -5.07 -8.70
C ASN A 115 34.43 -5.57 -7.70
N GLY A 116 34.79 -6.85 -7.87
CA GLY A 116 35.98 -7.44 -7.29
C GLY A 116 37.20 -6.72 -7.86
N THR A 117 37.89 -5.99 -6.99
CA THR A 117 39.25 -5.54 -7.23
C THR A 117 40.17 -6.76 -7.26
N SER A 118 40.81 -7.01 -8.41
CA SER A 118 42.14 -7.65 -8.66
C SER A 118 42.17 -7.98 -10.16
N ILE A 119 43.16 -7.61 -10.96
CA ILE A 119 44.63 -7.59 -10.79
C ILE A 119 45.19 -6.36 -11.50
#